data_AF-A0A3D5WMM3-F1
#
_entry.id   AF-A0A3D5WMM3-F1
#
_cell.length_a   1.000
_cell.length_b   1.000
_cell.length_c   1.000
_cell.angle_alpha   90.00
_cell.angle_beta   90.00
_cell.angle_gamma   90.00
#
_symmetry.space_group_name_H-M   'P 1'
#
loop_
_entity.id
_entity.type
_entity.pdbx_description
1 polymer ?
#
loop_
_entity_poly.entity_id
_entity_poly.type
_entity_poly.pdbx_seq_one_letter_code
_entity_poly.pdbx_strand_id
1 'polypeptide(L)' 'TELDRTVIDEIGDPLQHLLRNAADHGLESNEERLALGKEEVGNIYLDAYQDGNNVNIEVRDDGAGINIEKVKNKAIDS' A
#
# COMPACT_ATOMS: atom_id res chain seq x y z
N THR A 1 -9.43 -15.44 23.11
CA THR A 1 -8.71 -14.21 23.47
C THR A 1 -9.39 -13.06 22.77
N GLU A 2 -9.97 -12.14 23.53
CA GLU A 2 -10.26 -10.78 23.07
C GLU A 2 -8.93 -10.10 22.75
N LEU A 3 -8.21 -10.54 21.72
CA LEU A 3 -7.16 -9.73 21.12
C LEU A 3 -7.91 -8.61 20.37
N ASP A 4 -8.37 -7.69 21.21
CA ASP A 4 -9.03 -6.41 21.07
C ASP A 4 -9.69 -6.13 19.73
N ARG A 5 -11.02 -6.34 19.66
CA ARG A 5 -11.86 -5.69 18.64
C ARG A 5 -11.54 -4.19 18.53
N THR A 6 -11.26 -3.53 19.65
CA THR A 6 -10.84 -2.13 19.69
C THR A 6 -9.57 -1.87 18.89
N VAL A 7 -8.55 -2.72 18.99
CA VAL A 7 -7.32 -2.58 18.18
C VAL A 7 -7.63 -2.78 16.70
N ILE A 8 -8.49 -3.74 16.34
CA ILE A 8 -8.92 -3.95 14.95
C ILE A 8 -9.69 -2.75 14.41
N ASP A 9 -10.58 -2.17 15.21
CA ASP A 9 -11.36 -0.99 14.84
C ASP A 9 -10.47 0.24 14.66
N GLU A 10 -9.44 0.41 15.52
CA GLU A 10 -8.49 1.52 15.45
C GLU A 10 -7.51 1.40 14.26
N ILE A 11 -7.11 0.19 13.87
CA ILE A 11 -6.25 -0.02 12.68
C ILE A 11 -7.04 -0.08 11.38
N GLY A 12 -8.35 -0.31 11.44
CA GLY A 12 -9.20 -0.46 10.26
C GLY A 12 -9.18 0.76 9.34
N ASP A 13 -9.31 1.96 9.92
CA ASP A 13 -9.27 3.22 9.17
C ASP A 13 -7.90 3.48 8.51
N PRO A 14 -6.77 3.36 9.24
CA PRO A 14 -5.43 3.40 8.64
C PRO A 14 -5.23 2.40 7.50
N LEU A 15 -5.68 1.15 7.66
CA LEU A 15 -5.53 0.12 6.62
C LEU A 15 -6.38 0.44 5.38
N GLN A 16 -7.62 0.89 5.55
CA GLN A 16 -8.44 1.37 4.43
C GLN A 16 -7.76 2.53 3.70
N HIS A 17 -7.13 3.45 4.43
CA HIS A 17 -6.40 4.56 3.83
C HIS A 17 -5.21 4.07 3.00
N LEU A 18 -4.43 3.10 3.50
CA LEU A 18 -3.32 2.51 2.75
C LEU A 18 -3.80 1.79 1.48
N LEU A 19 -4.87 0.99 1.57
CA LEU A 19 -5.44 0.30 0.41
C LEU A 19 -5.97 1.31 -0.63
N ARG A 20 -6.61 2.39 -0.19
CA ARG A 20 -7.06 3.46 -1.08
C ARG A 20 -5.86 4.15 -1.76
N ASN A 21 -4.80 4.45 -1.02
CA ASN A 21 -3.60 5.04 -1.61
C ASN A 21 -2.96 4.13 -2.67
N ALA A 22 -2.91 2.82 -2.41
CA ALA A 22 -2.43 1.84 -3.39
C ALA A 22 -3.33 1.81 -4.65
N ALA A 23 -4.65 1.90 -4.49
CA ALA A 23 -5.58 1.92 -5.63
C ALA A 23 -5.57 3.26 -6.40
N ASP A 24 -5.59 4.39 -5.71
CA ASP A 24 -5.70 5.73 -6.31
C ASP A 24 -4.37 6.24 -6.89
N HIS A 25 -3.24 5.81 -6.30
CA HIS A 25 -1.91 6.36 -6.60
C HIS A 25 -0.82 5.32 -6.82
N GLY A 26 -0.97 4.10 -6.27
CA GLY A 26 -0.02 3.01 -6.48
C GLY A 26 -0.16 2.42 -7.89
N LEU A 27 -1.37 1.97 -8.22
CA LEU A 27 -1.68 1.38 -9.52
C LEU A 27 -1.79 2.47 -10.60
N GLU A 28 -1.09 2.22 -11.71
CA GLU A 28 -1.22 3.00 -12.93
C GLU A 28 -2.46 2.55 -13.73
N SER A 29 -2.86 3.32 -14.75
CA SER A 29 -4.01 2.96 -15.59
C SER A 29 -3.77 1.68 -16.41
N ASN A 30 -4.82 0.96 -16.79
CA ASN A 30 -4.72 -0.25 -17.63
C ASN A 30 -3.88 -0.03 -18.90
N GLU A 31 -4.06 1.12 -19.56
CA GLU A 31 -3.31 1.48 -20.77
C GLU A 31 -1.81 1.66 -20.48
N GLU A 32 -1.47 2.33 -19.38
CA GLU A 32 -0.10 2.52 -18.93
C GLU A 32 0.56 1.21 -18.49
N ARG A 33 -0.18 0.32 -17.81
CA ARG A 33 0.29 -1.04 -17.44
C ARG A 33 0.70 -1.84 -18.66
N LEU A 34 -0.17 -1.91 -19.66
CA LEU A 34 0.09 -2.62 -20.90
C LEU A 34 1.28 -2.00 -21.66
N ALA A 35 1.40 -0.67 -21.67
CA ALA A 35 2.54 0.02 -22.28
C ALA A 35 3.88 -0.29 -21.58
N LEU A 36 3.85 -0.51 -20.26
CA LEU A 36 5.00 -0.94 -19.45
C LEU A 36 5.25 -2.45 -19.48
N GLY A 37 4.44 -3.23 -20.21
CA GLY A 37 4.56 -4.68 -20.31
C GLY A 37 4.08 -5.45 -19.07
N LYS A 38 3.28 -4.81 -18.21
CA LYS A 38 2.62 -5.43 -17.05
C LYS A 38 1.27 -6.04 -17.46
N GLU A 39 0.70 -6.85 -16.58
CA GLU A 39 -0.68 -7.34 -16.75
C GLU A 39 -1.68 -6.18 -16.68
N GLU A 40 -2.78 -6.27 -17.44
CA GLU A 40 -3.82 -5.24 -17.48
C GLU A 40 -4.45 -5.00 -16.09
N VAL A 41 -4.63 -6.07 -15.32
CA VAL A 41 -5.17 -6.01 -13.96
C VAL A 41 -4.03 -5.78 -12.97
N GLY A 42 -4.17 -4.76 -12.13
CA GLY A 42 -3.28 -4.49 -10.99
C GLY A 42 -3.67 -5.27 -9.75
N ASN A 43 -2.68 -5.58 -8.90
CA ASN A 43 -2.89 -6.34 -7.68
C ASN A 43 -2.44 -5.56 -6.45
N ILE A 44 -3.27 -5.59 -5.42
CA ILE A 44 -2.96 -5.07 -4.09
C ILE A 44 -3.07 -6.23 -3.11
N TYR A 45 -2.05 -6.40 -2.28
CA TYR A 45 -1.88 -7.48 -1.32
C TYR A 45 -1.93 -6.91 0.10
N LEU A 46 -2.69 -7.58 0.97
CA LEU A 46 -2.71 -7.30 2.41
C LEU A 46 -2.34 -8.60 3.13
N ASP A 47 -1.14 -8.60 3.70
CA ASP A 47 -0.59 -9.74 4.43
C ASP A 47 -0.48 -9.39 5.91
N ALA A 48 -0.74 -10.36 6.79
CA ALA A 48 -0.51 -10.21 8.22
C ALA A 48 0.16 -11.46 8.76
N TYR A 49 1.28 -11.29 9.46
CA TYR A 49 2.04 -12.39 10.03
C TYR A 49 2.63 -12.01 11.38
N GLN A 50 2.83 -13.02 12.22
CA GLN A 50 3.46 -12.85 13.52
C GLN A 50 4.97 -13.07 13.41
N ASP A 51 5.74 -12.11 13.90
CA ASP A 51 7.19 -12.19 14.01
C ASP A 51 7.60 -11.93 15.47
N GLY A 52 7.95 -13.02 16.17
CA GLY A 52 8.15 -13.00 17.62
C GLY A 52 6.91 -12.52 18.38
N ASN A 53 7.07 -11.39 19.06
CA ASN A 53 6.00 -10.75 19.84
C ASN A 53 5.25 -9.65 19.07
N ASN A 54 5.62 -9.39 17.82
CA ASN A 54 4.98 -8.36 16.99
C ASN A 54 4.06 -9.01 15.96
N VAL A 55 2.97 -8.31 15.63
CA VAL A 55 2.15 -8.60 14.46
C VAL A 55 2.56 -7.60 13.38
N ASN A 56 3.11 -8.10 12.28
CA ASN A 56 3.42 -7.29 11.10
C ASN A 56 2.22 -7.31 10.17
N ILE A 57 1.80 -6.12 9.72
CA ILE A 57 0.78 -5.95 8.71
C ILE A 57 1.44 -5.26 7.53
N GLU A 58 1.34 -5.87 6.35
CA GLU A 58 2.02 -5.44 5.14
C GLU A 58 0.98 -5.17 4.05
N VAL A 59 1.06 -3.98 3.44
CA VAL A 59 0.29 -3.63 2.24
C VAL A 59 1.29 -3.47 1.10
N ARG A 60 1.10 -4.25 0.03
CA ARG A 60 1.91 -4.18 -1.20
C ARG A 60 1.03 -3.97 -2.41
N ASP A 61 1.56 -3.31 -3.42
CA ASP A 61 0.98 -3.22 -4.75
C ASP A 61 2.04 -3.52 -5.82
N ASP A 62 1.60 -3.84 -7.03
CA ASP A 62 2.46 -4.07 -8.21
C ASP A 62 2.44 -2.87 -9.19
N GLY A 63 2.14 -1.69 -8.67
CA GLY A 63 1.96 -0.46 -9.41
C GLY A 63 3.27 0.24 -9.79
N ALA A 64 3.20 1.55 -10.03
CA ALA A 64 4.32 2.36 -10.51
C ALA A 64 5.41 2.55 -9.45
N GLY A 65 5.09 2.25 -8.18
CA GLY A 65 5.93 2.52 -7.03
C GLY A 65 6.06 4.01 -6.73
N ILE A 66 6.95 4.34 -5.79
CA ILE A 66 7.15 5.72 -5.34
C ILE A 66 8.15 6.41 -6.26
N ASN A 67 7.77 7.56 -6.81
CA ASN A 67 8.71 8.43 -7.54
C ASN A 67 9.70 9.08 -6.56
N ILE A 68 10.89 8.47 -6.43
CA ILE A 68 11.96 8.88 -5.51
C ILE A 68 12.39 10.33 -5.76
N GLU A 69 12.46 10.77 -7.02
CA GLU A 69 12.86 12.14 -7.35
C GLU A 69 11.86 13.17 -6.86
N LYS A 70 10.56 12.90 -7.03
CA LYS A 70 9.48 13.77 -6.52
C LYS A 70 9.53 13.89 -5.00
N VAL A 71 9.75 12.78 -4.30
CA VAL A 71 9.89 12.77 -2.83
C VAL A 71 11.12 13.57 -2.39
N LYS A 72 12.27 13.36 -3.05
CA LYS A 72 13.52 14.05 -2.75
C LYS A 72 13.40 15.56 -2.94
N ASN A 73 12.82 16.01 -4.06
CA ASN A 73 12.66 17.44 -4.34
C ASN A 73 11.76 18.11 -3.29
N LYS A 74 10.63 17.47 -2.93
CA LYS A 74 9.74 17.99 -1.89
C LYS A 74 10.40 18.06 -0.50
N ALA A 75 11.31 17.15 -0.19
CA ALA A 75 12.05 17.13 1.07
C ALA A 75 13.14 18.21 1.16
N ILE A 76 13.69 18.67 0.02
CA ILE A 76 14.72 19.72 -0.03
C ILE A 76 14.09 21.11 -0.10
N ASP A 77 12.88 21.24 -0.68
CA ASP A 77 12.11 22.50 -0.73
C ASP A 77 11.40 22.86 0.60
N SER A 78 11.64 22.13 1.69
CA SER A 78 11.07 22.39 3.03
C SER A 78 11.99 23.23 3.92
#